data_AF-A0A6L8Q3P9-F1
#
_entry.id   AF-A0A6L8Q3P9-F1
#
_cell.length_a   1.000
_cell.length_b   1.000
_cell.length_c   1.000
_cell.angle_alpha   90.00
_cell.angle_beta   90.00
_cell.angle_gamma   90.00
#
_symmetry.space_group_name_H-M   'P 1'
#
loop_
_entity.id
_entity.type
_entity.pdbx_description
1 polymer ?
#
loop_
_entity_poly.entity_id
_entity_poly.type
_entity_poly.pdbx_seq_one_letter_code
_entity_poly.pdbx_strand_id
1 'polypeptide(L)'
;MTEGNESPLNSLVGQPQMPDSTVPSPPVGGSAPGAPRPSVPPKKKGKGKIVAVVIAILFVLGAIGSCSDKGEDATTSKPDAVSQQETSGEVPGEEGTIEETQPDPEVVKADKGTLTEYLSTYSVSDPSAFTDETAAKYQNALTQAEAVAANEAATQEEVDAAAEALKTSYDGLQIKFNEANYEELSYKSVARDPDSYVGKKLMCTGNVLQVLEGDGETDVRLATDGEYDDVVFVGFDPNILDVRVLEDDSITVYGTCLGLYSYTATLGQEISLPAIYADKVIINE
;
A
#
# COMPACT_ATOMS: atom_id res chain seq x y z
N MET A 1 53.46 -61.96 11.93
CA MET A 1 52.29 -62.72 11.44
C MET A 1 51.15 -62.41 12.40
N THR A 2 50.10 -61.77 11.86
CA THR A 2 48.67 -61.76 12.29
C THR A 2 48.38 -61.32 13.75
N GLU A 3 47.86 -60.11 14.00
CA GLU A 3 46.45 -59.63 13.87
C GLU A 3 45.47 -60.19 14.92
N GLY A 4 44.65 -59.30 15.50
CA GLY A 4 43.54 -59.58 16.43
C GLY A 4 43.66 -58.73 17.70
N ASN A 5 43.17 -57.49 17.74
CA ASN A 5 41.80 -57.03 17.98
C ASN A 5 41.35 -57.13 19.46
N GLU A 6 40.58 -56.11 19.87
CA GLU A 6 39.74 -55.97 21.07
C GLU A 6 40.37 -55.28 22.29
N SER A 7 40.08 -53.97 22.41
CA SER A 7 40.16 -53.20 23.66
C SER A 7 38.79 -53.24 24.36
N PRO A 8 38.71 -53.58 25.65
CA PRO A 8 37.46 -53.50 26.40
C PRO A 8 37.34 -52.21 27.21
N LEU A 9 36.10 -51.71 27.27
CA LEU A 9 35.41 -51.06 28.39
C LEU A 9 36.24 -50.13 29.31
N ASN A 10 35.90 -48.84 29.28
CA ASN A 10 36.02 -48.01 30.48
C ASN A 10 34.78 -47.15 30.76
N SER A 11 34.60 -46.98 32.05
CA SER A 11 33.47 -46.49 32.84
C SER A 11 33.01 -45.05 32.58
N LEU A 12 31.69 -44.90 32.42
CA LEU A 12 30.77 -44.07 33.22
C LEU A 12 31.37 -42.84 33.96
N VAL A 13 31.10 -41.62 33.45
CA VAL A 13 30.70 -40.33 34.10
C VAL A 13 30.34 -39.41 32.91
N GLY A 14 29.13 -38.93 32.65
CA GLY A 14 28.23 -38.14 33.50
C GLY A 14 28.18 -36.69 32.95
N GLN A 15 27.33 -36.43 31.95
CA GLN A 15 26.94 -35.07 31.53
C GLN A 15 25.42 -34.97 31.34
N PRO A 16 24.82 -33.81 31.65
CA PRO A 16 23.40 -33.67 31.95
C PRO A 16 22.50 -33.70 30.71
N GLN A 17 21.39 -34.42 30.85
CA GLN A 17 20.27 -34.49 29.91
C GLN A 17 19.46 -33.19 29.97
N MET A 18 19.16 -32.61 28.80
CA MET A 18 18.06 -31.65 28.66
C MET A 18 16.74 -32.43 28.56
N PRO A 19 15.63 -31.96 29.16
CA PRO A 19 14.36 -32.67 29.09
C PRO A 19 13.77 -32.62 27.67
N ASP A 20 13.40 -33.82 27.23
CA ASP A 20 12.69 -34.18 26.01
C ASP A 20 11.34 -33.45 25.91
N SER A 21 11.17 -32.62 24.88
CA SER A 21 9.89 -31.98 24.55
C SER A 21 8.97 -32.97 23.84
N THR A 22 8.33 -33.85 24.62
CA THR A 22 7.15 -34.60 24.17
C THR A 22 5.96 -33.64 24.00
N VAL A 23 5.70 -33.22 22.77
CA VAL A 23 4.38 -32.70 22.36
C VAL A 23 3.43 -33.91 22.22
N PRO A 24 2.29 -33.95 22.92
CA PRO A 24 1.39 -35.09 22.85
C PRO A 24 0.68 -35.16 21.48
N SER A 25 0.74 -36.32 20.84
CA SER A 25 -0.04 -36.65 19.63
C SER A 25 -1.54 -36.78 19.95
N PRO A 26 -2.45 -36.40 19.04
CA PRO A 26 -3.89 -36.52 19.26
C PRO A 26 -4.36 -38.00 19.27
N PRO A 27 -5.48 -38.32 19.95
CA PRO A 27 -5.91 -39.70 20.15
C PRO A 27 -6.42 -40.36 18.87
N VAL A 28 -5.97 -41.58 18.63
CA VAL A 28 -6.37 -42.46 17.52
C VAL A 28 -7.82 -42.93 17.74
N GLY A 29 -8.76 -42.36 16.98
CA GLY A 29 -10.15 -42.82 16.91
C GLY A 29 -10.32 -44.02 15.97
N GLY A 30 -10.87 -45.11 16.48
CA GLY A 30 -11.05 -46.38 15.77
C GLY A 30 -11.98 -46.32 14.56
N SER A 31 -11.64 -47.11 13.54
CA SER A 31 -12.43 -47.32 12.31
C SER A 31 -13.76 -48.03 12.57
N ALA A 32 -14.84 -47.53 11.96
CA ALA A 32 -16.08 -48.26 11.73
C ALA A 32 -16.37 -48.33 10.20
N PRO A 33 -16.91 -49.45 9.69
CA PRO A 33 -17.05 -49.71 8.25
C PRO A 33 -18.24 -48.97 7.62
N GLY A 34 -18.13 -48.73 6.30
CA GLY A 34 -18.80 -47.65 5.59
C GLY A 34 -20.29 -47.82 5.25
N ALA A 35 -20.92 -46.67 5.05
CA ALA A 35 -22.26 -46.52 4.47
C ALA A 35 -22.16 -46.03 3.01
N PRO A 36 -23.06 -46.45 2.11
CA PRO A 36 -23.00 -46.10 0.69
C PRO A 36 -23.32 -44.62 0.47
N ARG A 37 -22.54 -43.96 -0.40
CA ARG A 37 -22.75 -42.57 -0.82
C ARG A 37 -24.12 -42.39 -1.49
N PRO A 38 -24.92 -41.37 -1.12
CA PRO A 38 -26.05 -40.96 -1.95
C PRO A 38 -25.56 -40.19 -3.19
N SER A 39 -26.09 -40.58 -4.35
CA SER A 39 -25.83 -39.96 -5.65
C SER A 39 -26.38 -38.53 -5.73
N VAL A 40 -25.52 -37.55 -6.01
CA VAL A 40 -25.91 -36.13 -6.22
C VAL A 40 -26.39 -35.93 -7.66
N PRO A 41 -27.57 -35.32 -7.92
CA PRO A 41 -28.01 -34.94 -9.26
C PRO A 41 -27.34 -33.62 -9.71
N PRO A 42 -27.15 -33.38 -11.02
CA PRO A 42 -26.40 -32.22 -11.52
C PRO A 42 -27.18 -30.91 -11.32
N LYS A 43 -26.55 -29.92 -10.66
CA LYS A 43 -27.08 -28.55 -10.52
C LYS A 43 -27.01 -27.79 -11.85
N LYS A 44 -28.13 -27.16 -12.24
CA LYS A 44 -28.29 -26.26 -13.39
C LYS A 44 -27.39 -25.03 -13.28
N LYS A 45 -26.69 -24.69 -14.36
CA LYS A 45 -25.94 -23.44 -14.52
C LYS A 45 -26.88 -22.23 -14.59
N GLY A 46 -26.89 -21.41 -13.54
CA GLY A 46 -27.41 -20.04 -13.59
C GLY A 46 -26.33 -19.10 -14.13
N LYS A 47 -26.67 -18.25 -15.11
CA LYS A 47 -25.79 -17.22 -15.66
C LYS A 47 -25.71 -16.05 -14.67
N GLY A 48 -24.73 -16.07 -13.77
CA GLY A 48 -24.33 -14.91 -12.98
C GLY A 48 -23.38 -14.03 -13.78
N LYS A 49 -23.65 -12.72 -13.83
CA LYS A 49 -22.76 -11.73 -14.45
C LYS A 49 -21.49 -11.64 -13.60
N ILE A 50 -20.35 -11.97 -14.19
CA ILE A 50 -19.03 -11.78 -13.59
C ILE A 50 -18.72 -10.29 -13.67
N VAL A 51 -18.68 -9.61 -12.53
CA VAL A 51 -18.04 -8.28 -12.42
C VAL A 51 -16.57 -8.58 -12.13
N ALA A 52 -15.75 -8.49 -13.18
CA ALA A 52 -14.31 -8.57 -13.04
C ALA A 52 -13.81 -7.23 -12.51
N VAL A 53 -13.35 -7.21 -11.26
CA VAL A 53 -12.57 -6.08 -10.73
C VAL A 53 -11.14 -6.28 -11.21
N VAL A 54 -10.75 -5.49 -12.21
CA VAL A 54 -9.37 -5.43 -12.71
C VAL A 54 -8.66 -4.37 -11.88
N ILE A 55 -7.80 -4.80 -10.95
CA ILE A 55 -6.86 -3.91 -10.27
C ILE A 55 -5.72 -3.65 -11.25
N ALA A 56 -5.76 -2.49 -11.91
CA ALA A 56 -4.70 -2.02 -12.78
C ALA A 56 -3.60 -1.38 -11.92
N ILE A 57 -2.54 -2.14 -11.62
CA ILE A 57 -1.28 -1.60 -11.08
C ILE A 57 -0.55 -0.92 -12.24
N LEU A 58 -0.61 0.42 -12.29
CA LEU A 58 0.23 1.21 -13.18
C LEU A 58 1.58 1.44 -12.49
N PHE A 59 2.57 0.62 -12.86
CA PHE A 59 3.98 0.95 -12.73
C PHE A 59 4.30 2.13 -13.65
N VAL A 60 4.69 3.27 -13.09
CA VAL A 60 5.47 4.29 -13.82
C VAL A 60 6.84 4.38 -13.15
N LEU A 61 7.79 3.62 -13.71
CA LEU A 61 9.20 3.89 -13.53
C LEU A 61 9.61 5.06 -14.41
N GLY A 62 10.18 6.08 -13.76
CA GLY A 62 11.31 6.91 -14.19
C GLY A 62 11.36 7.44 -15.63
N ALA A 63 11.30 8.76 -15.76
CA ALA A 63 12.48 9.57 -16.12
C ALA A 63 12.04 10.98 -16.54
N ILE A 64 12.50 11.99 -15.81
CA ILE A 64 13.06 13.20 -16.44
C ILE A 64 14.08 13.78 -15.47
N GLY A 65 15.33 13.68 -15.88
CA GLY A 65 16.43 14.38 -15.22
C GLY A 65 16.31 15.88 -15.45
N SER A 66 16.59 16.64 -14.39
CA SER A 66 16.98 18.04 -14.53
C SER A 66 18.41 18.16 -14.04
N CYS A 67 19.33 18.28 -14.99
CA CYS A 67 20.65 18.84 -14.74
C CYS A 67 20.45 20.33 -14.48
N SER A 68 20.97 20.84 -13.36
CA SER A 68 21.34 22.25 -13.23
C SER A 68 22.46 22.35 -12.21
N ASP A 69 23.64 22.62 -12.74
CA ASP A 69 24.85 22.96 -12.02
C ASP A 69 25.19 24.43 -12.33
N LYS A 70 25.70 25.11 -11.29
CA LYS A 70 26.29 26.46 -11.20
C LYS A 70 25.35 27.66 -11.16
N GLY A 71 25.51 28.59 -10.21
CA GLY A 71 26.54 28.68 -9.17
C GLY A 71 26.59 30.07 -8.54
N GLU A 72 27.30 30.18 -7.42
CA GLU A 72 27.74 31.46 -6.86
C GLU A 72 29.19 31.36 -6.36
N ASP A 73 29.90 32.45 -6.67
CA ASP A 73 30.87 33.17 -5.85
C ASP A 73 32.38 33.19 -6.23
N ALA A 74 32.85 34.45 -6.17
CA ALA A 74 34.17 34.98 -5.86
C ALA A 74 35.36 34.87 -6.85
N THR A 75 35.62 36.01 -7.49
CA THR A 75 36.85 36.83 -7.36
C THR A 75 38.21 36.15 -7.53
N THR A 76 38.95 36.50 -8.61
CA THR A 76 40.20 37.32 -8.52
C THR A 76 40.83 37.65 -9.90
N SER A 77 41.10 38.95 -10.11
CA SER A 77 42.37 39.55 -10.57
C SER A 77 43.01 39.29 -11.96
N LYS A 78 42.91 40.36 -12.79
CA LYS A 78 44.00 41.10 -13.49
C LYS A 78 44.57 40.56 -14.85
N PRO A 79 45.25 41.40 -15.67
CA PRO A 79 44.73 41.89 -16.96
C PRO A 79 45.75 41.76 -18.13
N ASP A 80 45.38 42.18 -19.35
CA ASP A 80 46.24 42.66 -20.45
C ASP A 80 45.34 42.76 -21.71
N ALA A 81 45.45 43.64 -22.71
CA ALA A 81 46.10 44.93 -22.97
C ALA A 81 45.64 45.36 -24.40
N VAL A 82 45.54 46.67 -24.68
CA VAL A 82 45.70 47.32 -26.02
C VAL A 82 44.59 47.06 -27.08
N SER A 83 44.06 48.00 -27.89
CA SER A 83 44.25 49.45 -28.13
C SER A 83 43.23 49.93 -29.18
N GLN A 84 42.66 51.13 -28.95
CA GLN A 84 42.31 52.24 -29.87
C GLN A 84 41.52 51.99 -31.19
N GLN A 85 40.46 52.78 -31.42
CA GLN A 85 40.54 54.00 -32.25
C GLN A 85 39.18 54.76 -32.34
N GLU A 86 39.24 56.07 -32.14
CA GLU A 86 38.20 57.12 -32.31
C GLU A 86 37.81 57.28 -33.81
N THR A 87 36.74 57.92 -34.30
CA THR A 87 36.26 59.29 -34.05
C THR A 87 35.10 59.66 -35.01
N SER A 88 34.18 60.51 -34.51
CA SER A 88 33.49 61.66 -35.13
C SER A 88 32.41 61.52 -36.22
N GLY A 89 31.28 62.22 -35.95
CA GLY A 89 30.37 62.78 -36.95
C GLY A 89 28.99 63.16 -36.39
N GLU A 90 28.67 64.45 -36.34
CA GLU A 90 27.55 65.11 -35.61
C GLU A 90 26.46 65.71 -36.56
N VAL A 91 25.15 65.37 -36.34
CA VAL A 91 23.86 66.16 -36.32
C VAL A 91 23.36 66.91 -37.62
N PRO A 92 22.07 67.39 -37.83
CA PRO A 92 20.70 67.23 -37.24
C PRO A 92 19.50 67.00 -38.24
N GLY A 93 18.27 66.80 -37.69
CA GLY A 93 16.95 67.24 -38.22
C GLY A 93 16.14 66.19 -39.01
N GLU A 94 14.81 66.07 -39.01
CA GLU A 94 13.65 66.86 -38.53
C GLU A 94 12.41 65.95 -38.63
N GLU A 95 11.38 66.23 -37.81
CA GLU A 95 9.97 65.79 -37.76
C GLU A 95 9.44 64.64 -38.66
N GLY A 96 8.75 63.70 -38.01
CA GLY A 96 7.88 62.73 -38.66
C GLY A 96 7.12 61.89 -37.65
N THR A 97 5.99 62.41 -37.16
CA THR A 97 4.97 61.66 -36.43
C THR A 97 4.51 60.46 -37.28
N ILE A 98 4.78 59.26 -36.80
CA ILE A 98 4.07 58.04 -37.22
C ILE A 98 3.49 57.39 -35.97
N GLU A 99 2.16 57.44 -35.91
CA GLU A 99 1.32 56.72 -34.97
C GLU A 99 1.40 55.22 -35.34
N GLU A 100 2.35 54.48 -34.75
CA GLU A 100 2.35 53.03 -34.82
C GLU A 100 1.32 52.47 -33.84
N THR A 101 0.16 52.10 -34.40
CA THR A 101 -0.81 51.24 -33.72
C THR A 101 -0.15 49.87 -33.50
N GLN A 102 0.27 49.57 -32.27
CA GLN A 102 0.72 48.23 -31.90
C GLN A 102 -0.45 47.24 -32.08
N PRO A 103 -0.22 46.05 -32.68
CA PRO A 103 -1.21 44.99 -32.69
C PRO A 103 -1.39 44.47 -31.26
N ASP A 104 -2.62 44.53 -30.77
CA ASP A 104 -3.08 43.88 -29.54
C ASP A 104 -2.70 42.39 -29.58
N PRO A 105 -1.90 41.85 -28.65
CA PRO A 105 -1.59 40.43 -28.61
C PRO A 105 -2.87 39.67 -28.26
N GLU A 106 -3.43 38.98 -29.25
CA GLU A 106 -4.57 38.08 -29.09
C GLU A 106 -4.26 37.08 -27.97
N VAL A 107 -4.83 37.30 -26.79
CA VAL A 107 -4.66 36.44 -25.62
C VAL A 107 -5.29 35.10 -25.97
N VAL A 108 -4.46 34.10 -26.28
CA VAL A 108 -4.91 32.72 -26.43
C VAL A 108 -5.46 32.28 -25.07
N LYS A 109 -6.79 32.20 -24.99
CA LYS A 109 -7.51 31.81 -23.77
C LYS A 109 -7.18 30.35 -23.42
N ALA A 110 -6.84 30.08 -22.16
CA ALA A 110 -6.58 28.72 -21.68
C ALA A 110 -7.82 27.81 -21.78
N ASP A 111 -7.61 26.55 -22.11
CA ASP A 111 -8.61 25.49 -22.08
C ASP A 111 -8.78 24.97 -20.64
N LYS A 112 -10.00 25.11 -20.11
CA LYS A 112 -10.37 24.75 -18.74
C LYS A 112 -11.25 23.50 -18.66
N GLY A 113 -11.45 22.79 -19.77
CA GLY A 113 -12.33 21.62 -19.83
C GLY A 113 -11.96 20.55 -18.79
N THR A 114 -10.69 20.14 -18.77
CA THR A 114 -10.17 19.11 -17.85
C THR A 114 -10.30 19.52 -16.39
N LEU A 115 -9.92 20.76 -16.05
CA LEU A 115 -10.02 21.26 -14.67
C LEU A 115 -11.47 21.28 -14.18
N THR A 116 -12.42 21.67 -15.05
CA THR A 116 -13.85 21.67 -14.73
C THR A 116 -14.38 20.25 -14.51
N GLU A 117 -13.95 19.29 -15.32
CA GLU A 117 -14.30 17.87 -15.14
C GLU A 117 -13.74 17.31 -13.82
N TYR A 118 -12.51 17.67 -13.46
CA TYR A 118 -11.86 17.22 -12.23
C TYR A 118 -12.52 17.78 -10.97
N LEU A 119 -12.92 19.06 -10.97
CA LEU A 119 -13.70 19.66 -9.88
C LEU A 119 -15.02 18.90 -9.62
N SER A 120 -15.63 18.35 -10.66
CA SER A 120 -16.82 17.49 -10.51
C SER A 120 -16.48 16.06 -10.11
N THR A 121 -15.42 15.48 -10.68
CA THR A 121 -15.08 14.06 -10.52
C THR A 121 -14.45 13.77 -9.16
N TYR A 122 -13.58 14.66 -8.67
CA TYR A 122 -12.83 14.50 -7.44
C TYR A 122 -13.51 15.13 -6.22
N SER A 123 -14.83 15.31 -6.28
CA SER A 123 -15.61 15.81 -5.14
C SER A 123 -15.65 14.78 -4.00
N VAL A 124 -15.32 15.24 -2.79
CA VAL A 124 -15.33 14.42 -1.57
C VAL A 124 -16.54 14.79 -0.72
N SER A 125 -17.48 13.85 -0.53
CA SER A 125 -18.73 14.09 0.20
C SER A 125 -18.56 14.20 1.71
N ASP A 126 -17.58 13.51 2.28
CA ASP A 126 -17.27 13.54 3.71
C ASP A 126 -15.76 13.74 3.94
N PRO A 127 -15.28 15.00 3.94
CA PRO A 127 -13.88 15.30 4.22
C PRO A 127 -13.43 14.88 5.63
N SER A 128 -14.36 14.69 6.57
CA SER A 128 -14.02 14.33 7.95
C SER A 128 -13.53 12.89 8.09
N ALA A 129 -13.85 12.03 7.11
CA ALA A 129 -13.40 10.65 7.02
C ALA A 129 -11.89 10.51 6.73
N PHE A 130 -11.19 11.58 6.34
CA PHE A 130 -9.79 11.56 5.94
C PHE A 130 -8.86 12.14 7.00
N THR A 131 -7.58 11.75 6.96
CA THR A 131 -6.55 12.26 7.88
C THR A 131 -6.41 13.76 7.73
N ASP A 132 -6.19 14.47 8.84
CA ASP A 132 -6.19 15.94 8.82
C ASP A 132 -5.13 16.50 7.86
N GLU A 133 -3.98 15.83 7.75
CA GLU A 133 -2.91 16.20 6.82
C GLU A 133 -3.33 16.07 5.34
N THR A 134 -3.86 14.91 4.94
CA THR A 134 -4.23 14.68 3.53
C THR A 134 -5.48 15.45 3.14
N ALA A 135 -6.44 15.57 4.06
CA ALA A 135 -7.61 16.43 3.89
C ALA A 135 -7.21 17.89 3.70
N ALA A 136 -6.27 18.42 4.48
CA ALA A 136 -5.80 19.80 4.32
C ALA A 136 -5.10 20.03 2.96
N LYS A 137 -4.27 19.08 2.49
CA LYS A 137 -3.65 19.14 1.16
C LYS A 137 -4.69 19.16 0.04
N TYR A 138 -5.68 18.27 0.11
CA TYR A 138 -6.79 18.23 -0.84
C TYR A 138 -7.62 19.52 -0.83
N GLN A 139 -8.01 20.02 0.34
CA GLN A 139 -8.78 21.26 0.45
C GLN A 139 -8.02 22.48 -0.11
N ASN A 140 -6.71 22.52 0.11
CA ASN A 140 -5.86 23.57 -0.47
C ASN A 140 -5.80 23.47 -2.00
N ALA A 141 -5.62 22.27 -2.55
CA ALA A 141 -5.62 22.05 -4.00
C ALA A 141 -6.99 22.37 -4.63
N LEU A 142 -8.08 21.99 -3.98
CA LEU A 142 -9.44 22.32 -4.41
C LEU A 142 -9.67 23.83 -4.47
N THR A 143 -9.26 24.56 -3.42
CA THR A 143 -9.37 26.03 -3.39
C THR A 143 -8.58 26.69 -4.52
N GLN A 144 -7.36 26.20 -4.80
CA GLN A 144 -6.53 26.69 -5.90
C GLN A 144 -7.16 26.37 -7.27
N ALA A 145 -7.67 25.15 -7.45
CA ALA A 145 -8.36 24.73 -8.67
C ALA A 145 -9.60 25.59 -8.95
N GLU A 146 -10.41 25.89 -7.93
CA GLU A 146 -11.56 26.79 -8.06
C GLU A 146 -11.14 28.23 -8.42
N ALA A 147 -10.08 28.74 -7.80
CA ALA A 147 -9.55 30.08 -8.09
C ALA A 147 -9.03 30.19 -9.54
N VAL A 148 -8.29 29.20 -10.02
CA VAL A 148 -7.78 29.14 -11.40
C VAL A 148 -8.93 28.95 -12.40
N ALA A 149 -9.94 28.14 -12.07
CA ALA A 149 -11.13 27.99 -12.89
C ALA A 149 -11.89 29.32 -13.07
N ALA A 150 -12.00 30.11 -11.99
CA ALA A 150 -12.64 31.43 -12.01
C ALA A 150 -11.80 32.54 -12.68
N ASN A 151 -10.47 32.42 -12.72
CA ASN A 151 -9.59 33.45 -13.29
C ASN A 151 -9.57 33.43 -14.82
N GLU A 152 -10.27 34.35 -15.49
CA GLU A 152 -10.31 34.42 -16.97
C GLU A 152 -8.94 34.63 -17.64
N ALA A 153 -7.96 35.19 -16.91
CA ALA A 153 -6.61 35.43 -17.38
C ALA A 153 -5.63 34.30 -17.02
N ALA A 154 -6.10 33.20 -16.43
CA ALA A 154 -5.26 32.05 -16.13
C ALA A 154 -4.61 31.51 -17.41
N THR A 155 -3.31 31.24 -17.32
CA THR A 155 -2.51 30.60 -18.36
C THR A 155 -2.82 29.11 -18.43
N GLN A 156 -2.48 28.46 -19.55
CA GLN A 156 -2.66 27.01 -19.67
C GLN A 156 -1.85 26.25 -18.61
N GLU A 157 -0.62 26.72 -18.33
CA GLU A 157 0.25 26.11 -17.32
C GLU A 157 -0.37 26.17 -15.91
N GLU A 158 -1.00 27.28 -15.53
CA GLU A 158 -1.71 27.39 -14.26
C GLU A 158 -2.92 26.45 -14.19
N VAL A 159 -3.65 26.29 -15.30
CA VAL A 159 -4.80 25.38 -15.40
C VAL A 159 -4.36 23.92 -15.28
N ASP A 160 -3.31 23.53 -16.00
CA ASP A 160 -2.77 22.17 -15.99
C ASP A 160 -2.18 21.82 -14.61
N ALA A 161 -1.42 22.75 -14.02
CA ALA A 161 -0.87 22.57 -12.67
C ALA A 161 -1.96 22.42 -11.61
N ALA A 162 -3.03 23.22 -11.70
CA ALA A 162 -4.16 23.11 -10.77
C ALA A 162 -4.92 21.79 -10.93
N ALA A 163 -5.07 21.29 -12.16
CA ALA A 163 -5.71 20.01 -12.43
C ALA A 163 -4.87 18.84 -11.89
N GLU A 164 -3.55 18.85 -12.11
CA GLU A 164 -2.64 17.83 -11.60
C GLU A 164 -2.56 17.85 -10.07
N ALA A 165 -2.51 19.03 -9.46
CA ALA A 165 -2.51 19.18 -8.00
C ALA A 165 -3.81 18.66 -7.37
N LEU A 166 -4.96 18.94 -7.97
CA LEU A 166 -6.25 18.41 -7.50
C LEU A 166 -6.30 16.89 -7.61
N LYS A 167 -5.90 16.33 -8.76
CA LYS A 167 -5.83 14.88 -8.95
C LYS A 167 -4.89 14.22 -7.94
N THR A 168 -3.67 14.73 -7.81
CA THR A 168 -2.64 14.15 -6.93
C THR A 168 -3.06 14.20 -5.47
N SER A 169 -3.66 15.32 -5.04
CA SER A 169 -4.14 15.45 -3.66
C SER A 169 -5.36 14.57 -3.38
N TYR A 170 -6.24 14.37 -4.35
CA TYR A 170 -7.35 13.41 -4.26
C TYR A 170 -6.84 11.96 -4.16
N ASP A 171 -5.93 11.56 -5.04
CA ASP A 171 -5.32 10.22 -5.03
C ASP A 171 -4.51 9.97 -3.74
N GLY A 172 -3.98 11.04 -3.14
CA GLY A 172 -3.24 11.02 -1.88
C GLY A 172 -4.10 11.10 -0.61
N LEU A 173 -5.43 11.13 -0.73
CA LEU A 173 -6.33 11.13 0.43
C LEU A 173 -6.20 9.81 1.20
N GLN A 174 -5.96 9.93 2.51
CA GLN A 174 -5.89 8.78 3.40
C GLN A 174 -7.05 8.80 4.36
N ILE A 175 -7.77 7.69 4.47
CA ILE A 175 -8.89 7.55 5.40
C ILE A 175 -8.34 7.51 6.83
N LYS A 176 -9.00 8.22 7.75
CA LYS A 176 -8.74 8.10 9.20
C LYS A 176 -9.03 6.68 9.64
N PHE A 177 -8.05 6.05 10.26
CA PHE A 177 -8.29 4.82 10.98
C PHE A 177 -9.26 5.08 12.14
N ASN A 178 -10.30 4.26 12.21
CA ASN A 178 -11.30 4.31 13.27
C ASN A 178 -11.67 2.88 13.67
N GLU A 179 -11.26 2.50 14.88
CA GLU A 179 -11.50 1.17 15.46
C GLU A 179 -13.00 0.82 15.53
N ALA A 180 -13.86 1.81 15.72
CA ALA A 180 -15.31 1.61 15.82
C ALA A 180 -15.96 1.11 14.52
N ASN A 181 -15.22 1.13 13.40
CA ASN A 181 -15.67 0.59 12.11
C ASN A 181 -15.43 -0.93 11.99
N TYR A 182 -14.77 -1.56 12.97
CA TYR A 182 -14.43 -2.98 12.94
C TYR A 182 -15.22 -3.72 14.02
N GLU A 183 -15.89 -4.80 13.63
CA GLU A 183 -16.59 -5.69 14.55
C GLU A 183 -15.64 -6.77 15.09
N GLU A 184 -15.77 -7.17 16.35
CA GLU A 184 -14.95 -8.28 16.88
C GLU A 184 -15.23 -9.58 16.11
N LEU A 185 -14.16 -10.21 15.62
CA LEU A 185 -14.22 -11.49 14.93
C LEU A 185 -14.59 -12.59 15.91
N SER A 186 -15.61 -13.36 15.56
CA SER A 186 -15.88 -14.65 16.17
C SER A 186 -15.41 -15.75 15.22
N TYR A 187 -14.29 -16.40 15.54
CA TYR A 187 -13.70 -17.44 14.68
C TYR A 187 -14.73 -18.52 14.31
N LYS A 188 -15.45 -19.07 15.29
CA LYS A 188 -16.47 -20.10 15.06
C LYS A 188 -17.60 -19.65 14.13
N SER A 189 -17.91 -18.37 14.11
CA SER A 189 -18.96 -17.83 13.24
C SER A 189 -18.44 -17.69 11.80
N VAL A 190 -17.25 -17.10 11.65
CA VAL A 190 -16.59 -16.95 10.34
C VAL A 190 -16.25 -18.31 9.73
N ALA A 191 -15.73 -19.26 10.51
CA ALA A 191 -15.38 -20.59 10.06
C ALA A 191 -16.61 -21.43 9.62
N ARG A 192 -17.80 -21.14 10.15
CA ARG A 192 -19.03 -21.86 9.81
C ARG A 192 -19.79 -21.26 8.63
N ASP A 193 -19.73 -19.94 8.46
CA ASP A 193 -20.44 -19.22 7.42
C ASP A 193 -19.55 -18.11 6.80
N PRO A 194 -18.41 -18.48 6.19
CA PRO A 194 -17.40 -17.51 5.75
C PRO A 194 -17.94 -16.52 4.71
N ASP A 195 -18.82 -16.98 3.82
CA ASP A 195 -19.38 -16.18 2.73
C ASP A 195 -20.15 -14.94 3.24
N SER A 196 -20.77 -15.02 4.42
CA SER A 196 -21.50 -13.88 5.00
C SER A 196 -20.59 -12.86 5.67
N TYR A 197 -19.30 -13.18 5.84
CA TYR A 197 -18.30 -12.29 6.43
C TYR A 197 -17.34 -11.68 5.41
N VAL A 198 -17.26 -12.21 4.19
CA VAL A 198 -16.42 -11.62 3.13
C VAL A 198 -16.73 -10.13 2.94
N GLY A 199 -15.69 -9.30 3.01
CA GLY A 199 -15.79 -7.84 2.87
C GLY A 199 -16.20 -7.10 4.15
N LYS A 200 -16.54 -7.80 5.24
CA LYS A 200 -16.78 -7.14 6.54
C LYS A 200 -15.45 -6.71 7.16
N LYS A 201 -15.48 -5.53 7.79
CA LYS A 201 -14.39 -5.03 8.62
C LYS A 201 -14.45 -5.68 9.99
N LEU A 202 -13.45 -6.49 10.31
CA LEU A 202 -13.36 -7.25 11.55
C LEU A 202 -12.07 -6.93 12.31
N MET A 203 -12.11 -7.12 13.62
CA MET A 203 -10.97 -7.01 14.53
C MET A 203 -10.76 -8.33 15.27
N CYS A 204 -9.51 -8.77 15.41
CA CYS A 204 -9.15 -9.85 16.32
C CYS A 204 -7.84 -9.55 17.04
N THR A 205 -7.69 -10.11 18.24
CA THR A 205 -6.43 -10.11 18.99
C THR A 205 -5.99 -11.56 19.17
N GLY A 206 -4.69 -11.81 19.13
CA GLY A 206 -4.15 -13.15 19.32
C GLY A 206 -2.63 -13.19 19.44
N ASN A 207 -2.10 -14.41 19.53
CA ASN A 207 -0.66 -14.66 19.54
C ASN A 207 -0.18 -15.18 18.19
N VAL A 208 0.96 -14.68 17.73
CA VAL A 208 1.55 -15.05 16.45
C VAL A 208 2.19 -16.43 16.56
N LEU A 209 1.63 -17.42 15.87
CA LEU A 209 2.16 -18.78 15.81
C LEU A 209 3.24 -18.95 14.75
N GLN A 210 3.14 -18.17 13.68
CA GLN A 210 4.04 -18.29 12.52
C GLN A 210 3.98 -17.01 11.71
N VAL A 211 5.15 -16.56 11.23
CA VAL A 211 5.30 -15.46 10.27
C VAL A 211 5.86 -16.00 8.97
N LEU A 212 5.21 -15.71 7.84
CA LEU A 212 5.71 -15.97 6.50
C LEU A 212 5.89 -14.64 5.77
N GLU A 213 7.15 -14.26 5.53
CA GLU A 213 7.47 -13.02 4.84
C GLU A 213 7.63 -13.27 3.34
N GLY A 214 6.97 -12.44 2.52
CA GLY A 214 7.14 -12.35 1.08
C GLY A 214 7.63 -10.96 0.64
N ASP A 215 7.84 -10.80 -0.67
CA ASP A 215 8.41 -9.57 -1.25
C ASP A 215 7.45 -8.35 -1.20
N GLY A 216 6.17 -8.55 -0.84
CA GLY A 216 5.17 -7.49 -0.76
C GLY A 216 4.00 -7.75 0.19
N GLU A 217 4.04 -8.85 0.93
CA GLU A 217 3.01 -9.24 1.89
C GLU A 217 3.69 -10.05 2.99
N THR A 218 3.26 -9.82 4.23
CA THR A 218 3.59 -10.67 5.37
C THR A 218 2.32 -11.40 5.80
N ASP A 219 2.40 -12.73 5.81
CA ASP A 219 1.34 -13.59 6.30
C ASP A 219 1.64 -14.05 7.72
N VAL A 220 0.62 -14.05 8.56
CA VAL A 220 0.69 -14.44 9.96
C VAL A 220 -0.40 -15.44 10.29
N ARG A 221 -0.04 -16.50 11.01
CA ARG A 221 -1.02 -17.41 11.64
C ARG A 221 -1.25 -16.95 13.07
N LEU A 222 -2.42 -16.40 13.32
CA LEU A 222 -2.78 -15.76 14.59
C LEU A 222 -3.73 -16.63 15.40
N ALA A 223 -3.32 -17.07 16.60
CA ALA A 223 -4.18 -17.81 17.51
C ALA A 223 -5.04 -16.85 18.37
N THR A 224 -6.37 -16.82 18.18
CA THR A 224 -7.23 -15.80 18.83
C THR A 224 -7.71 -16.17 20.23
N ASP A 225 -7.74 -17.45 20.57
CA ASP A 225 -8.04 -17.92 21.94
C ASP A 225 -6.79 -18.43 22.68
N GLY A 226 -5.62 -18.35 22.03
CA GLY A 226 -4.35 -18.86 22.55
C GLY A 226 -4.08 -20.34 22.24
N GLU A 227 -5.00 -21.04 21.57
CA GLU A 227 -4.88 -22.44 21.20
C GLU A 227 -4.70 -22.64 19.69
N TYR A 228 -4.29 -23.85 19.28
CA TYR A 228 -3.99 -24.18 17.89
C TYR A 228 -5.23 -24.43 17.01
N ASP A 229 -6.43 -24.52 17.58
CA ASP A 229 -7.68 -24.78 16.86
C ASP A 229 -8.48 -23.52 16.49
N ASP A 230 -8.10 -22.36 17.03
CA ASP A 230 -8.68 -21.04 16.73
C ASP A 230 -7.64 -20.11 16.07
N VAL A 231 -7.32 -20.42 14.82
CA VAL A 231 -6.27 -19.73 14.06
C VAL A 231 -6.87 -18.93 12.90
N VAL A 232 -6.59 -17.64 12.87
CA VAL A 232 -6.91 -16.73 11.75
C VAL A 232 -5.65 -16.53 10.91
N PHE A 233 -5.81 -16.64 9.59
CA PHE A 233 -4.77 -16.30 8.61
C PHE A 233 -4.83 -14.80 8.33
N VAL A 234 -3.77 -14.07 8.63
CA VAL A 234 -3.70 -12.62 8.51
C VAL A 234 -2.64 -12.25 7.50
N GLY A 235 -3.03 -11.68 6.36
CA GLY A 235 -2.11 -11.08 5.40
C GLY A 235 -2.08 -9.56 5.56
N PHE A 236 -0.92 -8.93 5.39
CA PHE A 236 -0.81 -7.48 5.41
C PHE A 236 0.40 -6.95 4.64
N ASP A 237 0.31 -5.71 4.16
CA ASP A 237 1.44 -4.99 3.57
C ASP A 237 2.47 -4.67 4.68
N PRO A 238 3.73 -5.12 4.59
CA PRO A 238 4.73 -4.87 5.61
C PRO A 238 4.95 -3.38 5.91
N ASN A 239 4.64 -2.48 4.97
CA ASN A 239 4.80 -1.03 5.14
C ASN A 239 3.77 -0.40 6.10
N ILE A 240 2.75 -1.13 6.57
CA ILE A 240 1.82 -0.62 7.60
C ILE A 240 2.42 -0.60 9.01
N LEU A 241 3.61 -1.21 9.18
CA LEU A 241 4.36 -1.29 10.43
C LEU A 241 5.78 -0.73 10.26
N ASP A 242 6.28 -0.04 11.29
CA ASP A 242 7.67 0.41 11.35
C ASP A 242 8.62 -0.69 11.85
N VAL A 243 8.07 -1.71 12.50
CA VAL A 243 8.81 -2.82 13.12
C VAL A 243 8.24 -4.16 12.66
N ARG A 244 9.11 -5.18 12.64
CA ARG A 244 8.75 -6.54 12.23
C ARG A 244 7.98 -7.26 13.33
N VAL A 245 6.92 -7.97 12.94
CA VAL A 245 6.20 -8.93 13.78
C VAL A 245 7.01 -10.21 13.93
N LEU A 246 7.11 -10.73 15.15
CA LEU A 246 7.80 -11.97 15.50
C LEU A 246 6.82 -13.05 15.94
N GLU A 247 7.30 -14.30 15.94
CA GLU A 247 6.60 -15.39 16.62
C GLU A 247 6.51 -15.09 18.12
N ASP A 248 5.42 -15.55 18.74
CA ASP A 248 5.04 -15.28 20.12
C ASP A 248 4.62 -13.83 20.43
N ASP A 249 4.66 -12.90 19.46
CA ASP A 249 4.08 -11.56 19.66
C ASP A 249 2.57 -11.65 19.87
N SER A 250 2.06 -10.85 20.80
CA SER A 250 0.62 -10.59 20.90
C SER A 250 0.28 -9.43 19.98
N ILE A 251 -0.62 -9.62 19.02
CA ILE A 251 -1.02 -8.56 18.09
C ILE A 251 -2.54 -8.38 18.05
N THR A 252 -2.96 -7.15 17.79
CA THR A 252 -4.32 -6.78 17.46
C THR A 252 -4.39 -6.38 16.00
N VAL A 253 -5.28 -7.02 15.25
CA VAL A 253 -5.45 -6.88 13.81
C VAL A 253 -6.81 -6.27 13.52
N TYR A 254 -6.83 -5.22 12.71
CA TYR A 254 -8.03 -4.63 12.14
C TYR A 254 -7.96 -4.80 10.63
N GLY A 255 -8.95 -5.43 10.02
CA GLY A 255 -8.88 -5.71 8.60
C GLY A 255 -10.19 -6.15 7.97
N THR A 256 -10.10 -6.49 6.70
CA THR A 256 -11.23 -6.96 5.91
C THR A 256 -11.20 -8.48 5.84
N CYS A 257 -12.30 -9.13 6.21
CA CYS A 257 -12.40 -10.58 6.14
C CYS A 257 -12.49 -11.06 4.68
N LEU A 258 -11.70 -12.06 4.35
CA LEU A 258 -11.63 -12.68 3.01
C LEU A 258 -12.38 -14.02 2.93
N GLY A 259 -13.03 -14.46 4.01
CA GLY A 259 -13.67 -15.77 4.11
C GLY A 259 -12.68 -16.84 4.59
N LEU A 260 -12.56 -17.96 3.86
CA LEU A 260 -11.59 -19.01 4.17
C LEU A 260 -10.40 -18.99 3.22
N TYR A 261 -9.20 -19.02 3.79
CA TYR A 261 -7.97 -19.38 3.09
C TYR A 261 -7.71 -20.88 3.28
N SER A 262 -7.51 -21.60 2.17
CA SER A 262 -7.27 -23.06 2.20
C SER A 262 -5.95 -23.41 1.54
N TYR A 263 -5.15 -24.27 2.20
CA TYR A 263 -3.87 -24.75 1.68
C TYR A 263 -3.65 -26.23 2.00
N THR A 264 -2.76 -26.89 1.26
CA THR A 264 -2.45 -28.31 1.44
C THR A 264 -1.23 -28.48 2.35
N ALA A 265 -1.40 -29.19 3.46
CA ALA A 265 -0.32 -29.55 4.36
C ALA A 265 0.62 -30.62 3.75
N THR A 266 1.82 -30.79 4.33
CA THR A 266 2.82 -31.78 3.88
C THR A 266 2.32 -33.23 3.91
N LEU A 267 1.32 -33.54 4.74
CA LEU A 267 0.63 -34.83 4.80
C LEU A 267 -0.56 -34.95 3.82
N GLY A 268 -0.72 -33.99 2.91
CA GLY A 268 -1.78 -33.97 1.89
C GLY A 268 -3.18 -33.63 2.41
N GLN A 269 -3.31 -33.25 3.68
CA GLN A 269 -4.58 -32.78 4.24
C GLN A 269 -4.79 -31.30 3.88
N GLU A 270 -6.00 -30.96 3.46
CA GLU A 270 -6.41 -29.58 3.25
C GLU A 270 -6.71 -28.94 4.61
N ILE A 271 -6.16 -27.75 4.84
CA ILE A 271 -6.40 -26.93 6.02
C ILE A 271 -7.09 -25.66 5.54
N SER A 272 -8.23 -25.32 6.14
CA SER A 272 -8.99 -24.10 5.85
C SER A 272 -9.08 -23.24 7.10
N LEU A 273 -8.69 -21.98 7.00
CA LEU A 273 -8.66 -21.01 8.11
C LEU A 273 -9.45 -19.75 7.71
N PRO A 274 -10.20 -19.12 8.62
CA PRO A 274 -10.66 -17.75 8.43
C PRO A 274 -9.50 -16.84 8.07
N ALA A 275 -9.72 -15.95 7.11
CA ALA A 275 -8.70 -15.04 6.60
C ALA A 275 -9.11 -13.58 6.74
N ILE A 276 -8.15 -12.74 7.12
CA ILE A 276 -8.26 -11.28 7.19
C ILE A 276 -7.09 -10.66 6.43
N TYR A 277 -7.36 -9.64 5.62
CA TYR A 277 -6.33 -8.74 5.13
C TYR A 277 -6.30 -7.48 6.00
N ALA A 278 -5.18 -7.19 6.66
CA ALA A 278 -5.11 -6.14 7.67
C ALA A 278 -5.02 -4.75 7.04
N ASP A 279 -5.87 -3.84 7.53
CA ASP A 279 -5.77 -2.40 7.33
C ASP A 279 -4.81 -1.77 8.37
N LYS A 280 -4.74 -2.36 9.57
CA LYS A 280 -3.86 -1.94 10.67
C LYS A 280 -3.49 -3.13 11.55
N VAL A 281 -2.23 -3.19 11.94
CA VAL A 281 -1.72 -4.13 12.95
C VAL A 281 -1.13 -3.33 14.11
N ILE A 282 -1.40 -3.78 15.34
CA ILE A 282 -0.85 -3.22 16.58
C ILE A 282 -0.15 -4.37 17.31
N ILE A 283 1.12 -4.21 17.64
CA ILE A 283 1.86 -5.14 18.49
C ILE A 283 1.60 -4.72 19.95
N ASN A 284 1.07 -5.64 20.75
CA ASN A 284 0.74 -5.43 22.15
C ASN A 284 2.00 -5.74 23.00
N GLU A 285 2.48 -4.77 23.77
CA GLU A 285 3.60 -4.92 24.72
C GLU A 285 3.16 -5.46 26.09
#